data_AF-D7W9T6-F1
#
_entry.id   AF-D7W9T6-F1
#
_cell.length_a   1.000
_cell.length_b   1.000
_cell.length_c   1.000
_cell.angle_alpha   90.00
_cell.angle_beta   90.00
_cell.angle_gamma   90.00
#
_symmetry.space_group_name_H-M   'P 1'
#
loop_
_entity.id
_entity.type
_entity.pdbx_description
1 polymer ?
#
loop_
_entity_poly.entity_id
_entity_poly.type
_entity_poly.pdbx_seq_one_letter_code
_entity_poly.pdbx_strand_id
1 'polypeptide(L)'
;MLTEPGGDIVPGLYATGWIKRGPIGLIGNTKSDAKDTTTMLIDDFRNGSLELTDKRDPQDILDLLASKNVNATTWEGWHNLDAHERALGEAEGRGRRKVVEWNDMVTASHPEYEI
;
A
#
# COMPACT_ATOMS: atom_id res chain seq x y z
N MET A 1 16.67 6.89 -2.21
CA MET A 1 16.82 5.67 -3.03
C MET A 1 17.89 5.92 -4.08
N LEU A 2 18.48 4.88 -4.70
CA LEU A 2 19.47 5.07 -5.77
C LEU A 2 18.88 4.64 -7.12
N THR A 3 19.35 5.22 -8.22
CA THR A 3 18.95 4.82 -9.59
C THR A 3 19.30 3.36 -9.88
N GLU A 4 20.42 2.90 -9.34
CA GLU A 4 20.95 1.54 -9.42
C GLU A 4 21.91 1.26 -8.24
N PRO A 5 22.41 0.03 -8.04
CA PRO A 5 23.38 -0.25 -6.98
C PRO A 5 24.64 0.62 -7.11
N GLY A 6 24.86 1.52 -6.13
CA GLY A 6 25.98 2.46 -6.13
C GLY A 6 25.80 3.69 -7.04
N GLY A 7 24.63 3.86 -7.65
CA GLY A 7 24.29 5.02 -8.48
C GLY A 7 23.90 6.26 -7.67
N ASP A 8 23.32 7.24 -8.37
CA ASP A 8 22.94 8.53 -7.80
C ASP A 8 21.66 8.46 -6.96
N ILE A 9 21.53 9.40 -6.02
CA ILE A 9 20.31 9.55 -5.21
C ILE A 9 19.15 9.99 -6.11
N VAL A 10 18.04 9.27 -6.05
CA VAL A 10 16.73 9.68 -6.60
C VAL A 10 16.03 10.59 -5.58
N PRO A 11 15.88 11.90 -5.86
CA PRO A 11 15.23 12.84 -4.94
C PRO A 11 13.76 12.47 -4.71
N GLY A 12 13.25 12.70 -3.50
CA GLY A 12 11.85 12.44 -3.14
C GLY A 12 11.47 10.96 -3.03
N LEU A 13 12.38 10.02 -3.28
CA LEU A 13 12.11 8.60 -3.22
C LEU A 13 12.77 7.93 -2.00
N TYR A 14 11.92 7.44 -1.10
CA TYR A 14 12.30 6.82 0.18
C TYR A 14 11.90 5.35 0.22
N ALA A 15 12.48 4.61 1.15
CA ALA A 15 12.14 3.22 1.41
C ALA A 15 12.15 2.98 2.92
N THR A 16 11.33 2.05 3.41
CA THR A 16 11.31 1.62 4.82
C THR A 16 10.94 0.14 4.92
N GLY A 17 11.30 -0.51 6.03
CA GLY A 17 11.05 -1.91 6.29
C GLY A 17 12.02 -2.82 5.56
N TRP A 18 11.56 -4.02 5.21
CA TRP A 18 12.42 -5.06 4.66
C TRP A 18 13.03 -4.70 3.30
N ILE A 19 12.33 -3.90 2.48
CA ILE A 19 12.90 -3.43 1.21
C ILE A 19 14.12 -2.51 1.41
N LYS A 20 14.22 -1.85 2.58
CA LYS A 20 15.38 -1.03 2.98
C LYS A 20 16.44 -1.83 3.73
N ARG A 21 16.02 -2.68 4.68
CA ARG A 21 16.91 -3.30 5.69
C ARG A 21 17.17 -4.79 5.47
N GLY A 22 16.57 -5.39 4.46
CA GLY A 22 16.51 -6.84 4.29
C GLY A 22 15.45 -7.50 5.19
N PRO A 23 15.15 -8.80 4.97
CA PRO A 23 14.05 -9.52 5.63
C PRO A 23 14.40 -9.96 7.06
N ILE A 24 14.82 -9.00 7.89
CA ILE A 24 15.30 -9.24 9.26
C ILE A 24 14.56 -8.32 10.22
N GLY A 25 14.23 -8.83 11.41
CA GLY A 25 13.58 -8.09 12.49
C GLY A 25 12.09 -8.37 12.62
N LEU A 26 11.56 -8.04 13.80
CA LEU A 26 10.13 -8.17 14.13
C LEU A 26 9.36 -6.94 13.67
N ILE A 27 8.02 -7.00 13.74
CA ILE A 27 7.11 -5.89 13.38
C ILE A 27 7.50 -4.58 14.09
N GLY A 28 7.94 -4.65 15.35
CA GLY A 28 8.40 -3.47 16.09
C GLY A 28 9.64 -2.80 15.50
N ASN A 29 10.57 -3.57 14.93
CA ASN A 29 11.76 -3.02 14.27
C ASN A 29 11.37 -2.25 13.01
N THR A 30 10.45 -2.80 12.22
CA THR A 30 9.92 -2.13 11.02
C THR A 30 9.23 -0.82 11.37
N LYS A 31 8.49 -0.76 12.49
CA LYS A 31 7.85 0.48 12.96
C LYS A 31 8.88 1.59 13.27
N SER A 32 9.95 1.26 13.99
CA SER A 32 11.01 2.24 14.31
C SER A 32 11.73 2.72 13.05
N ASP A 33 12.05 1.82 12.11
CA ASP A 33 12.67 2.19 10.84
C ASP A 33 11.78 3.12 9.98
N ALA A 34 10.46 2.91 9.99
CA ALA A 34 9.50 3.77 9.32
C ALA A 34 9.43 5.17 9.92
N LYS A 35 9.54 5.27 11.25
CA LYS A 35 9.63 6.56 11.94
C LYS A 35 10.87 7.34 11.51
N ASP A 36 12.03 6.69 11.48
CA ASP A 36 13.29 7.33 11.07
C ASP A 36 13.19 7.83 9.63
N THR A 37 12.70 6.98 8.72
CA THR A 37 12.51 7.34 7.30
C THR A 37 11.54 8.50 7.11
N THR A 38 10.41 8.51 7.84
CA THR A 38 9.44 9.61 7.77
C THR A 38 10.01 10.91 8.33
N THR A 39 10.87 10.82 9.36
CA THR A 39 11.58 11.98 9.91
C THR A 39 12.50 12.59 8.85
N MET A 40 13.29 11.77 8.14
CA MET A 40 14.12 12.23 7.02
C MET A 40 13.29 12.93 5.93
N LEU A 41 12.15 12.34 5.52
CA LEU A 41 11.25 12.95 4.54
C LEU A 41 10.73 14.31 4.99
N ILE A 42 10.34 14.45 6.26
CA ILE A 42 9.86 15.72 6.81
C ILE A 42 10.98 16.76 6.86
N ASP A 43 12.20 16.35 7.21
CA ASP A 43 13.35 17.26 7.28
C ASP A 43 13.77 17.71 5.87
N ASP A 44 13.79 16.82 4.88
CA ASP A 44 14.03 17.17 3.47
C ASP A 44 12.97 18.15 2.95
N PHE A 45 11.69 17.94 3.30
CA PHE A 45 10.62 18.90 2.97
C PHE A 45 10.88 20.27 3.60
N ARG A 46 11.21 20.33 4.90
CA ARG A 46 11.47 21.58 5.63
C ARG A 46 12.68 22.33 5.10
N ASN A 47 13.69 21.61 4.62
CA ASN A 47 14.91 22.18 4.07
C ASN A 47 14.77 22.62 2.61
N GLY A 48 13.59 22.42 1.99
CA GLY A 48 13.35 22.77 0.60
C GLY A 48 14.02 21.82 -0.40
N SER A 49 14.40 20.62 0.04
CA SER A 49 15.06 19.60 -0.78
C SER A 49 14.08 18.78 -1.64
N LEU A 50 12.77 19.04 -1.51
CA LEU A 50 11.72 18.32 -2.23
C LEU A 50 11.00 19.24 -3.22
N GLU A 51 10.86 18.77 -4.45
CA GLU A 51 10.00 19.38 -5.45
C GLU A 51 8.54 19.04 -5.13
N LEU A 52 7.68 20.06 -5.09
CA LEU A 52 6.26 19.88 -4.85
C LEU A 52 5.50 19.75 -6.17
N THR A 53 4.66 18.72 -6.25
CA THR A 53 3.71 18.56 -7.35
C THR A 53 2.60 19.61 -7.28
N ASP A 54 2.17 20.06 -8.46
CA ASP A 54 0.98 20.90 -8.68
C ASP A 54 -0.32 20.08 -8.59
N LYS A 55 -0.27 18.80 -8.97
CA LYS A 55 -1.33 17.82 -8.75
C LYS A 55 -1.34 17.32 -7.31
N ARG A 56 -2.36 17.68 -6.55
CA ARG A 56 -2.48 17.37 -5.12
C ARG A 56 -3.82 16.73 -4.74
N ASP A 57 -4.71 16.54 -5.70
CA ASP A 57 -5.97 15.87 -5.44
C ASP A 57 -5.71 14.35 -5.37
N PRO A 58 -6.04 13.67 -4.25
CA PRO A 58 -5.95 12.21 -4.18
C PRO A 58 -6.73 11.50 -5.30
N GLN A 59 -7.78 12.15 -5.83
CA GLN A 59 -8.58 11.63 -6.93
C GLN A 59 -7.76 11.48 -8.24
N ASP A 60 -6.72 12.29 -8.44
CA ASP A 60 -5.87 12.23 -9.65
C ASP A 60 -5.25 10.83 -9.85
N ILE A 61 -4.91 10.14 -8.75
CA ILE A 61 -4.35 8.78 -8.80
C ILE A 61 -5.44 7.76 -9.13
N LEU A 62 -6.63 7.90 -8.56
CA LEU A 62 -7.75 7.00 -8.83
C LEU A 62 -8.20 7.13 -10.29
N ASP A 63 -8.28 8.35 -10.81
CA ASP A 63 -8.63 8.62 -12.21
C ASP A 63 -7.56 8.07 -13.16
N LEU A 64 -6.28 8.18 -12.80
CA LEU A 64 -5.18 7.58 -13.56
C LEU A 64 -5.29 6.06 -13.61
N LEU A 65 -5.59 5.40 -12.50
CA LEU A 65 -5.79 3.95 -12.45
C LEU A 65 -7.02 3.52 -13.27
N ALA A 66 -8.14 4.24 -13.15
CA ALA A 66 -9.34 4.01 -13.95
C ALA A 66 -9.09 4.17 -15.45
N SER A 67 -8.36 5.22 -15.86
CA SER A 67 -7.99 5.45 -17.26
C SER A 67 -7.13 4.31 -17.86
N LYS A 68 -6.50 3.51 -17.00
CA LYS A 68 -5.69 2.33 -17.36
C LYS A 68 -6.46 1.02 -17.20
N ASN A 69 -7.76 1.07 -16.90
CA ASN A 69 -8.59 -0.10 -16.58
C ASN A 69 -8.00 -0.95 -15.44
N VAL A 70 -7.43 -0.31 -14.42
CA VAL A 70 -6.92 -0.99 -13.23
C VAL A 70 -8.01 -1.02 -12.17
N ASN A 71 -8.50 -2.23 -11.90
CA ASN A 71 -9.47 -2.52 -10.83
C ASN A 71 -8.78 -2.48 -9.46
N ALA A 72 -8.58 -1.28 -8.92
CA ALA A 72 -7.92 -1.08 -7.63
C ALA A 72 -8.89 -1.30 -6.46
N THR A 73 -8.42 -1.97 -5.39
CA THR A 73 -9.19 -2.11 -4.15
C THR A 73 -9.05 -0.85 -3.30
N THR A 74 -10.19 -0.27 -2.91
CA THR A 74 -10.24 0.84 -1.95
C THR A 74 -10.33 0.32 -0.51
N TRP A 75 -10.36 1.25 0.45
CA TRP A 75 -10.61 0.89 1.84
C TRP A 75 -11.97 0.21 2.05
N GLU A 76 -12.99 0.66 1.31
CA GLU A 76 -14.32 0.06 1.33
C GLU A 76 -14.30 -1.38 0.79
N GLY A 77 -13.64 -1.59 -0.36
CA GLY A 77 -13.52 -2.93 -0.92
C GLY A 77 -12.79 -3.92 0.00
N TRP A 78 -11.75 -3.44 0.69
CA TRP A 78 -11.08 -4.25 1.72
C TRP A 78 -12.04 -4.66 2.86
N HIS A 79 -12.91 -3.75 3.34
CA HIS A 79 -13.89 -4.08 4.38
C HIS A 79 -14.95 -5.07 3.90
N ASN A 80 -15.36 -4.98 2.63
CA ASN A 80 -16.28 -5.96 2.04
C ASN A 80 -15.67 -7.37 2.05
N LEU A 81 -14.42 -7.50 1.60
CA LEU A 81 -13.68 -8.76 1.66
C LEU A 81 -13.50 -9.24 3.11
N ASP A 82 -13.15 -8.36 4.05
CA ASP A 82 -13.00 -8.70 5.47
C ASP A 82 -14.30 -9.27 6.06
N ALA A 83 -15.43 -8.61 5.82
CA ALA A 83 -16.74 -9.05 6.27
C ALA A 83 -17.12 -10.41 5.66
N HIS A 84 -16.86 -10.58 4.37
CA HIS A 84 -17.11 -11.84 3.67
C HIS A 84 -16.30 -13.00 4.27
N GLU A 85 -14.98 -12.83 4.45
CA GLU A 85 -14.11 -13.86 5.04
C GLU A 85 -14.52 -14.23 6.47
N ARG A 86 -15.01 -13.26 7.25
CA ARG A 86 -15.48 -13.48 8.62
C ARG A 86 -16.80 -14.28 8.63
N ALA A 87 -17.75 -13.93 7.77
CA ALA A 87 -19.00 -14.67 7.63
C ALA A 87 -18.77 -16.13 7.22
N LEU A 88 -17.85 -16.37 6.27
CA LEU A 88 -17.43 -17.73 5.91
C LEU A 88 -16.81 -18.49 7.08
N GLY A 89 -16.02 -17.82 7.91
CA GLY A 89 -15.41 -18.41 9.10
C GLY A 89 -16.43 -18.76 10.18
N GLU A 90 -17.42 -17.88 10.42
CA GLU A 90 -18.44 -18.06 11.44
C GLU A 90 -19.25 -19.35 11.23
N ALA A 91 -19.61 -19.65 9.97
CA ALA A 91 -20.29 -20.89 9.59
C ALA A 91 -19.48 -22.16 9.93
N GLU A 92 -18.16 -22.03 10.10
CA GLU A 92 -17.23 -23.12 10.46
C GLU A 92 -16.76 -23.04 11.93
N GLY A 93 -17.26 -22.08 12.72
CA GLY A 93 -16.79 -21.86 14.10
C GLY A 93 -15.38 -21.25 14.19
N ARG A 94 -14.94 -20.50 13.15
CA ARG A 94 -13.62 -19.87 13.04
C ARG A 94 -13.74 -18.34 13.00
N GLY A 95 -12.69 -17.62 13.40
CA GLY A 95 -12.69 -16.15 13.33
C GLY A 95 -12.71 -15.58 11.90
N ARG A 96 -12.18 -16.33 10.93
CA ARG A 96 -12.32 -16.10 9.48
C ARG A 96 -11.94 -17.34 8.68
N ARG A 97 -12.42 -17.42 7.45
CA ARG A 97 -11.88 -18.27 6.39
C ARG A 97 -11.46 -17.37 5.23
N LYS A 98 -10.18 -17.41 4.87
CA LYS A 98 -9.66 -16.56 3.80
C LYS A 98 -10.17 -16.98 2.43
N VAL A 99 -10.48 -16.01 1.60
CA VAL A 99 -10.67 -16.23 0.16
C VAL A 99 -9.28 -16.31 -0.47
N VAL A 100 -9.03 -17.36 -1.26
CA VAL A 100 -7.69 -17.64 -1.81
C VAL A 100 -7.62 -17.31 -3.30
N GLU A 101 -8.67 -17.67 -4.04
CA GLU A 101 -8.73 -17.43 -5.48
C GLU A 101 -8.86 -15.94 -5.77
N TRP A 102 -8.05 -15.46 -6.72
CA TRP A 102 -7.95 -14.04 -7.03
C TRP A 102 -9.27 -13.42 -7.46
N ASN A 103 -9.97 -14.05 -8.41
CA ASN A 103 -11.24 -13.54 -8.91
C ASN A 103 -12.31 -13.50 -7.81
N ASP A 104 -12.32 -14.48 -6.90
CA ASP A 104 -13.24 -14.49 -5.76
C ASP A 104 -12.91 -13.37 -4.77
N MET A 105 -11.62 -13.12 -4.49
CA MET A 105 -11.19 -12.00 -3.62
C MET A 105 -11.63 -10.66 -4.20
N VAL A 106 -11.41 -10.45 -5.50
CA VAL A 106 -11.79 -9.22 -6.18
C VAL A 106 -13.31 -9.07 -6.22
N THR A 107 -14.05 -10.13 -6.52
CA THR A 107 -15.53 -10.11 -6.52
C THR A 107 -16.09 -9.82 -5.13
N ALA A 108 -15.53 -10.41 -4.07
CA ALA A 108 -15.95 -10.13 -2.70
C ALA A 108 -15.57 -8.71 -2.25
N SER A 109 -14.49 -8.14 -2.79
CA SER A 109 -14.08 -6.76 -2.53
C SER A 109 -14.95 -5.76 -3.29
N HIS A 110 -15.19 -6.02 -4.58
CA HIS A 110 -15.82 -5.14 -5.56
C HIS A 110 -16.67 -5.98 -6.53
N PRO A 111 -17.94 -6.30 -6.15
CA PRO A 111 -18.81 -7.12 -7.00
C PRO A 111 -19.19 -6.46 -8.32
N GLU A 112 -18.97 -5.14 -8.45
CA GLU A 112 -19.18 -4.35 -9.65
C GLU A 112 -18.06 -4.49 -10.70
N TYR A 113 -16.90 -5.05 -10.34
CA TYR A 113 -15.81 -5.26 -11.28
C TYR A 113 -16.08 -6.47 -12.18
N GLU A 114 -15.96 -6.26 -13.49
CA GLU A 114 -15.91 -7.35 -14.46
C GLU A 114 -14.46 -7.86 -14.55
N ILE A 115 -14.27 -9.13 -14.21
CA ILE A 115 -12.96 -9.82 -14.11
C ILE A 115 -13.02 -11.25 -14.63
#